data_AF-A0A0S6YXW2-F1
#
_entry.id   AF-A0A0S6YXW2-F1
#
_cell.length_a   1.000
_cell.length_b   1.000
_cell.length_c   1.000
_cell.angle_alpha   90.00
_cell.angle_beta   90.00
_cell.angle_gamma   90.00
#
_symmetry.space_group_name_H-M   'P 1'
#
loop_
_entity.id
_entity.type
_entity.pdbx_description
1 polymer ?
#
loop_
_entity_poly.entity_id
_entity_poly.type
_entity_poly.pdbx_seq_one_letter_code
_entity_poly.pdbx_strand_id
1 'polypeptide(L)' 'MPLAELAAWVRGLRAQGPAELAFGADGLPSTLEQDGWRVEYRDWYTDRQPPLPQKVFAERAPYRVRVAIERWQLP' A
#
# COMPACT_ATOMS: atom_id res chain seq x y z
N MET A 1 11.74 4.68 11.05
CA MET A 1 10.76 4.07 10.11
C MET A 1 11.47 2.94 9.36
N PRO A 2 10.93 1.73 9.33
CA PRO A 2 11.54 0.62 8.58
C PRO A 2 11.28 0.80 7.07
N LEU A 3 12.34 0.98 6.29
CA LEU A 3 12.25 1.26 4.85
C LEU A 3 11.74 0.04 4.05
N ALA A 4 12.04 -1.17 4.52
CA ALA A 4 11.68 -2.41 3.83
C ALA A 4 10.16 -2.67 3.80
N GLU A 5 9.47 -2.43 4.92
CA GLU A 5 8.02 -2.56 5.02
C GLU A 5 7.31 -1.58 4.08
N LEU A 6 7.73 -0.31 4.10
CA LEU A 6 7.18 0.71 3.22
C LEU A 6 7.34 0.33 1.74
N ALA A 7 8.47 -0.25 1.35
CA ALA A 7 8.69 -0.69 -0.03
C ALA A 7 7.71 -1.80 -0.45
N ALA A 8 7.31 -2.69 0.46
CA ALA A 8 6.28 -3.70 0.19
C ALA A 8 4.90 -3.03 0.05
N TRP A 9 4.53 -2.17 1.00
CA TRP A 9 3.23 -1.50 1.00
C TRP A 9 3.03 -0.59 -0.22
N VAL A 10 4.07 0.12 -0.66
CA VAL A 10 4.01 0.94 -1.89
C VAL A 10 3.62 0.10 -3.12
N ARG A 11 3.92 -1.20 -3.12
CA ARG A 11 3.58 -2.15 -4.20
C ARG A 11 2.24 -2.86 -3.98
N GLY A 12 1.49 -2.53 -2.94
CA GLY A 12 0.24 -3.23 -2.60
C GLY A 12 0.45 -4.58 -1.92
N LEU A 13 1.66 -4.82 -1.39
CA LEU A 13 2.02 -6.10 -0.76
C LEU A 13 2.13 -5.94 0.75
N ARG A 14 1.88 -7.03 1.49
CA ARG A 14 2.27 -7.10 2.90
C ARG A 14 3.79 -7.30 3.03
N ALA A 15 4.37 -6.77 4.09
CA ALA A 15 5.70 -7.14 4.54
C ALA A 15 5.67 -8.54 5.19
N GLN A 16 6.82 -9.01 5.68
CA GLN A 16 6.88 -10.24 6.46
C GLN A 16 6.12 -10.08 7.78
N GLY A 17 5.52 -11.17 8.27
CA GLY A 17 4.76 -11.20 9.52
C GLY A 17 3.23 -11.17 9.33
N PRO A 18 2.48 -11.17 10.44
CA PRO A 18 1.02 -11.10 10.45
C PRO A 18 0.54 -9.80 9.82
N ALA A 19 -0.54 -9.88 9.07
CA ALA A 19 -1.16 -8.74 8.44
C ALA A 19 -2.66 -9.00 8.24
N GLU A 20 -3.46 -7.97 8.42
CA GLU A 20 -4.88 -7.98 8.09
C GLU A 20 -5.10 -7.12 6.85
N LEU A 21 -5.69 -7.72 5.83
CA LEU A 21 -5.92 -7.09 4.54
C LEU A 21 -7.41 -7.04 4.25
N ALA A 22 -7.93 -5.85 4.01
CA ALA A 22 -9.27 -5.63 3.49
C ALA A 22 -9.20 -5.24 2.01
N PHE A 23 -10.26 -5.58 1.29
CA PHE A 23 -10.41 -5.30 -0.13
C PHE A 23 -11.58 -4.35 -0.36
N GLY A 24 -11.48 -3.53 -1.40
CA GLY A 24 -12.58 -2.72 -1.91
C GLY A 24 -13.56 -3.53 -2.74
N ALA A 25 -14.63 -2.88 -3.20
CA ALA A 25 -15.62 -3.49 -4.09
C ALA A 25 -15.06 -3.85 -5.47
N ASP A 26 -13.93 -3.24 -5.85
CA ASP A 26 -13.14 -3.54 -7.04
C ASP A 26 -12.24 -4.78 -6.89
N GLY A 27 -12.22 -5.39 -5.71
CA GLY A 27 -11.35 -6.52 -5.38
C GLY A 27 -9.88 -6.12 -5.19
N LEU A 28 -9.56 -4.82 -5.14
CA LEU A 28 -8.22 -4.33 -4.87
C LEU A 28 -8.02 -4.07 -3.37
N PRO A 29 -6.80 -4.19 -2.85
CA PRO A 29 -6.53 -3.83 -1.46
C PRO A 29 -7.02 -2.41 -1.16
N SER A 30 -7.75 -2.27 -0.05
CA SER A 30 -8.26 -0.99 0.44
C SER A 30 -7.53 -0.56 1.70
N THR A 31 -7.36 -1.48 2.66
CA THR A 31 -6.59 -1.24 3.88
C THR A 31 -5.74 -2.45 4.26
N LEU A 32 -4.54 -2.17 4.76
CA LEU A 32 -3.63 -3.16 5.33
C LEU A 32 -3.24 -2.71 6.74
N GLU A 33 -3.43 -3.58 7.72
CA GLU A 33 -2.92 -3.40 9.08
C GLU A 33 -1.78 -4.38 9.33
N GLN A 34 -0.60 -3.85 9.69
CA GLN A 34 0.61 -4.64 9.92
C GLN A 34 1.59 -3.90 10.83
N ASP A 35 2.13 -4.57 11.85
CA ASP A 35 3.14 -4.02 12.78
C ASP A 35 2.76 -2.65 13.39
N GLY A 36 1.46 -2.50 13.69
CA GLY A 36 0.85 -1.29 14.24
C GLY A 36 0.69 -0.15 13.22
N TRP A 37 1.00 -0.38 11.95
CA TRP A 37 0.73 0.55 10.85
C TRP A 37 -0.63 0.29 10.25
N ARG A 38 -1.36 1.37 9.97
CA ARG A 38 -2.51 1.38 9.09
C ARG A 38 -2.10 1.94 7.74
N VAL A 39 -2.26 1.15 6.68
CA VAL A 39 -1.97 1.53 5.30
C VAL A 39 -3.27 1.59 4.52
N GLU A 40 -3.56 2.72 3.90
CA GLU A 40 -4.72 2.94 3.05
C GLU A 40 -4.28 3.08 1.59
N TYR A 41 -4.89 2.27 0.72
CA TYR A 41 -4.75 2.32 -0.72
C TYR A 41 -5.93 3.10 -1.28
N ARG A 42 -5.69 4.35 -1.65
CA ARG A 42 -6.79 5.27 -2.02
C ARG A 42 -7.06 5.35 -3.50
N ASP A 43 -6.11 4.86 -4.31
CA ASP A 43 -6.19 4.98 -5.76
C ASP A 43 -5.27 3.97 -6.43
N TRP A 44 -5.63 3.52 -7.63
CA TRP A 44 -4.97 2.45 -8.38
C TRP A 44 -4.94 2.76 -9.88
N TYR A 45 -3.82 2.46 -10.53
CA TYR A 45 -3.76 2.31 -11.98
C TYR A 45 -4.35 0.95 -12.36
N THR A 46 -5.60 0.94 -12.82
CA THR A 46 -6.34 -0.26 -13.23
C THR A 46 -6.21 -0.58 -14.72
N ASP A 47 -5.56 0.29 -15.49
CA ASP A 47 -5.18 0.09 -16.89
C ASP A 47 -3.95 -0.83 -17.06
N ARG A 48 -3.43 -1.37 -15.96
CA ARG A 48 -2.28 -2.29 -15.92
C ARG A 48 -2.66 -3.65 -15.37
N GLN A 49 -1.90 -4.67 -15.78
CA GLN A 49 -2.05 -6.04 -15.28
C GLN A 49 -0.71 -6.50 -14.66
N PRO A 50 -0.62 -6.70 -13.34
CA PRO A 50 -1.66 -6.40 -12.33
C PRO A 50 -1.89 -4.89 -12.16
N PRO A 51 -3.04 -4.48 -11.59
CA PRO A 51 -3.24 -3.10 -11.14
C PRO A 51 -2.17 -2.70 -10.13
N LEU A 52 -1.74 -1.43 -10.18
CA LEU A 52 -0.69 -0.91 -9.29
C LEU A 52 -1.18 0.28 -8.48
N PRO A 53 -0.80 0.41 -7.20
CA PRO A 53 -1.23 1.55 -6.39
C PRO A 53 -0.80 2.89 -7.01
N GLN A 54 -1.66 3.89 -6.93
CA GLN A 54 -1.35 5.26 -7.32
C GLN A 54 -1.21 6.17 -6.09
N LYS A 55 -1.98 5.91 -5.02
CA LYS A 55 -1.95 6.68 -3.77
C LYS A 55 -1.95 5.75 -2.57
N VAL A 56 -0.91 5.85 -1.75
CA VAL A 56 -0.73 5.04 -0.53
C VAL A 56 -0.48 5.94 0.67
N PHE A 57 -1.24 5.74 1.74
CA PHE A 57 -1.13 6.49 2.99
C PHE A 57 -0.79 5.50 4.09
N ALA A 58 0.33 5.68 4.79
CA ALA A 58 0.72 4.82 5.89
C ALA A 58 0.86 5.66 7.17
N GLU A 59 0.24 5.22 8.26
CA GLU A 59 0.34 5.90 9.53
C GLU A 59 0.51 4.96 10.72
N ARG A 60 1.29 5.43 11.68
CA ARG A 60 1.46 4.86 13.02
C ARG A 60 1.92 5.99 13.92
N ALA A 61 1.08 6.43 14.85
CA ALA A 61 1.36 7.63 15.64
C ALA A 61 2.78 7.61 16.26
N PRO A 62 3.54 8.72 16.17
CA PRO A 62 3.20 10.01 15.55
C PRO A 62 3.54 10.11 14.05
N TYR A 63 3.94 9.02 13.40
CA TYR A 63 4.40 8.99 12.02
C TYR A 63 3.26 8.94 11.00
N ARG A 64 3.41 9.70 9.91
CA ARG A 64 2.52 9.69 8.76
C ARG A 64 3.34 9.81 7.48
N VAL A 65 3.04 8.94 6.51
CA VAL A 65 3.68 8.90 5.20
C VAL A 65 2.59 8.93 4.13
N ARG A 66 2.80 9.75 3.10
CA ARG A 66 1.91 9.82 1.94
C ARG A 66 2.76 9.64 0.69
N VAL A 67 2.38 8.67 -0.13
CA VAL A 67 3.06 8.37 -1.39
C VAL A 67 2.06 8.56 -2.51
N ALA A 68 2.39 9.46 -3.44
CA ALA A 68 1.70 9.61 -4.70
C ALA A 68 2.65 9.13 -5.80
N ILE A 69 2.20 8.17 -6.60
CA ILE A 69 3.02 7.51 -7.61
C ILE A 69 2.55 7.99 -8.98
N GLU A 70 3.32 8.86 -9.60
CA GLU A 70 3.00 9.41 -10.93
C GLU A 70 3.18 8.37 -12.03
N ARG A 71 4.19 7.50 -11.89
CA ARG A 71 4.48 6.48 -12.91
C ARG A 71 5.18 5.28 -12.31
N TRP A 72 4.70 4.09 -12.66
CA TRP A 72 5.43 2.84 -12.47
C TRP A 72 6.25 2.50 -13.71
N GLN A 73 7.49 2.07 -13.48
CA GLN A 73 8.34 1.40 -14.46
C GLN A 73 8.70 0.04 -13.89
N LEU A 74 8.14 -1.01 -14.50
CA LEU A 74 8.47 -2.39 -14.18
C LEU A 74 9.49 -2.88 -15.22
N PRO A 75 10.47 -3.71 -14.82
CA PRO A 75 11.42 -4.30 -15.75
C PRO A 75 10.75 -5.23 -16.78
#